data_AF-A0A498I2B7-F1
#
_entry.id   AF-A0A498I2B7-F1
#
_cell.length_a   1.000
_cell.length_b   1.000
_cell.length_c   1.000
_cell.angle_alpha   90.00
_cell.angle_beta   90.00
_cell.angle_gamma   90.00
#
_symmetry.space_group_name_H-M   'P 1'
#
loop_
_entity.id
_entity.type
_entity.pdbx_description
1 polymer ?
#
loop_
_entity_poly.entity_id
_entity_poly.type
_entity_poly.pdbx_seq_one_letter_code
_entity_poly.pdbx_strand_id
1 'polypeptide(L)'
;MQPHNTNSTDELWKYDVYLSFKGSDTDKKFTDHLRNNLHQRGFRVFRDDDELPRRREDYRLVWYCSALKKNSYENKPPHSQTTPTYHHDPSKESRSQGFFFIVFSKNYASSPWCLDELVKILESRDSMAGQQIVMPIFYKVQPSDVRNQRGSFEEAFSRYEGVSEDDLQMKLLTWRNALRRAAELTGWPLDNGYAYF
;
A
#
# COMPACT_ATOMS: atom_id res chain seq x y z
N MET A 1 0.60 -41.09 4.98
CA MET A 1 1.29 -39.81 5.25
C MET A 1 0.81 -38.80 4.21
N GLN A 2 -0.02 -37.84 4.60
CA GLN A 2 -0.57 -36.80 3.72
C GLN A 2 0.06 -35.45 4.09
N PRO A 3 0.24 -34.54 3.11
CA PRO A 3 0.94 -33.28 3.31
C PRO A 3 0.09 -32.31 4.12
N HIS A 4 0.75 -31.60 5.04
CA HIS A 4 0.14 -30.57 5.87
C HIS A 4 -0.32 -29.41 5.00
N ASN A 5 -1.64 -29.25 4.91
CA ASN A 5 -2.29 -28.12 4.28
C ASN A 5 -2.21 -26.91 5.22
N THR A 6 -1.21 -26.05 5.04
CA THR A 6 -1.21 -24.72 5.66
C THR A 6 -2.02 -23.79 4.76
N ASN A 7 -3.29 -23.58 5.11
CA ASN A 7 -4.16 -22.59 4.46
C ASN A 7 -3.53 -21.19 4.62
N SER A 8 -2.91 -20.70 3.56
CA SER A 8 -2.17 -19.44 3.44
C SER A 8 -3.02 -18.15 3.53
N THR A 9 -4.29 -18.23 3.92
CA THR A 9 -5.28 -17.14 3.78
C THR A 9 -5.77 -16.54 5.10
N ASP A 10 -5.26 -17.00 6.25
CA ASP A 10 -5.77 -16.61 7.59
C ASP A 10 -4.87 -15.64 8.36
N GLU A 11 -3.87 -15.03 7.71
CA GLU A 11 -2.76 -14.39 8.41
C GLU A 11 -2.58 -12.88 8.19
N LEU A 12 -3.28 -12.19 7.28
CA LEU A 12 -2.92 -10.78 7.01
C LEU A 12 -3.44 -9.75 8.05
N TRP A 13 -4.26 -10.16 9.03
CA TRP A 13 -4.52 -9.35 10.24
C TRP A 13 -3.25 -9.16 11.08
N LYS A 14 -2.18 -9.90 10.75
CA LYS A 14 -0.86 -9.76 11.34
C LYS A 14 -0.04 -8.62 10.74
N TYR A 15 -0.52 -7.79 9.83
CA TYR A 15 0.30 -6.72 9.24
C TYR A 15 -0.18 -5.32 9.63
N ASP A 16 0.77 -4.51 10.08
CA ASP A 16 0.54 -3.12 10.47
C ASP A 16 0.82 -2.19 9.27
N VAL A 17 1.70 -2.61 8.36
CA VAL A 17 2.15 -1.83 7.21
C VAL A 17 1.92 -2.59 5.91
N TYR A 18 1.37 -1.92 4.89
CA TYR A 18 1.40 -2.35 3.50
C TYR A 18 2.37 -1.47 2.71
N LEU A 19 3.33 -2.09 2.03
CA LEU A 19 4.37 -1.41 1.26
C LEU A 19 4.18 -1.65 -0.24
N SER A 20 3.81 -0.59 -0.98
CA SER A 20 3.69 -0.60 -2.45
C SER A 20 4.93 0.07 -3.08
N PHE A 21 5.57 -0.63 -4.01
CA PHE A 21 6.80 -0.17 -4.65
C PHE A 21 7.00 -0.87 -6.01
N LYS A 22 7.90 -0.31 -6.82
CA LYS A 22 8.39 -0.93 -8.06
C LYS A 22 9.67 -1.70 -7.77
N GLY A 23 9.63 -3.02 -7.80
CA GLY A 23 10.75 -3.90 -7.43
C GLY A 23 12.01 -3.65 -8.27
N SER A 24 11.83 -3.40 -9.57
CA SER A 24 12.93 -3.13 -10.51
C SER A 24 13.71 -1.84 -10.24
N ASP A 25 13.15 -0.90 -9.47
CA ASP A 25 13.67 0.45 -9.32
C ASP A 25 14.34 0.69 -7.98
N THR A 26 13.76 0.09 -6.95
CA THR A 26 14.38 0.05 -5.66
C THR A 26 15.35 -1.12 -5.71
N ASP A 27 16.64 -0.85 -5.94
CA ASP A 27 17.71 -1.81 -5.63
C ASP A 27 17.28 -2.53 -4.35
N LYS A 28 17.11 -3.86 -4.36
CA LYS A 28 16.42 -4.62 -3.29
C LYS A 28 16.77 -4.12 -1.87
N LYS A 29 18.03 -3.68 -1.72
CA LYS A 29 18.56 -2.81 -0.66
C LYS A 29 17.57 -1.77 -0.09
N PHE A 30 17.07 -0.74 -0.79
CA PHE A 30 16.29 0.34 -0.14
C PHE A 30 15.02 -0.20 0.52
N THR A 31 14.20 -0.91 -0.24
CA THR A 31 12.93 -1.45 0.23
C THR A 31 13.15 -2.53 1.30
N ASP A 32 14.22 -3.34 1.18
CA ASP A 32 14.63 -4.28 2.22
C ASP A 32 15.05 -3.56 3.50
N HIS A 33 15.82 -2.47 3.41
CA HIS A 33 16.23 -1.69 4.59
C HIS A 33 15.03 -1.02 5.24
N LEU A 34 14.12 -0.43 4.46
CA LEU A 34 12.87 0.15 4.97
C LEU A 34 12.05 -0.91 5.71
N ARG A 35 11.87 -2.08 5.10
CA ARG A 35 11.16 -3.21 5.71
C ARG A 35 11.84 -3.66 7.00
N ASN A 36 13.16 -3.87 6.98
CA ASN A 36 13.91 -4.33 8.13
C ASN A 36 13.87 -3.31 9.28
N ASN A 37 13.97 -2.01 8.99
CA ASN A 37 13.87 -0.94 9.99
C ASN A 37 12.48 -0.84 10.62
N LEU A 38 11.42 -1.07 9.83
CA LEU A 38 10.05 -1.15 10.33
C LEU A 38 9.86 -2.40 11.22
N HIS A 39 10.37 -3.56 10.79
CA HIS A 39 10.34 -4.79 11.59
C HIS A 39 11.10 -4.63 12.91
N GLN A 40 12.29 -4.02 12.90
CA GLN A 40 13.06 -3.71 14.12
C GLN A 40 12.32 -2.78 15.08
N ARG A 41 11.46 -1.90 14.56
CA ARG A 41 10.58 -1.03 15.33
C ARG A 41 9.26 -1.70 15.75
N GLY A 42 9.10 -2.99 15.47
CA GLY A 42 7.95 -3.80 15.88
C GLY A 42 6.77 -3.78 14.91
N PHE A 43 6.90 -3.14 13.74
CA PHE A 43 5.84 -3.14 12.71
C PHE A 43 5.94 -4.38 11.84
N ARG A 44 4.83 -5.09 11.69
CA ARG A 44 4.72 -6.24 10.79
C ARG A 44 4.39 -5.72 9.39
N VAL A 45 5.36 -5.85 8.49
CA VAL A 45 5.26 -5.29 7.12
C VAL A 45 4.85 -6.35 6.11
N PHE A 46 3.74 -6.11 5.41
CA PHE A 46 3.36 -6.81 4.20
C PHE A 46 4.07 -6.17 3.00
N ARG A 47 4.76 -6.98 2.21
CA ARG A 47 5.51 -6.54 1.01
C ARG A 47 4.80 -7.06 -0.22
N ASP A 48 4.29 -6.16 -1.05
CA ASP A 48 3.77 -6.51 -2.38
C ASP A 48 4.87 -6.26 -3.42
N ASP A 49 5.49 -7.34 -3.90
CA ASP A 49 6.58 -7.26 -4.87
C ASP A 49 6.03 -7.51 -6.27
N ASP A 50 6.13 -6.51 -7.14
CA ASP A 50 5.61 -6.60 -8.51
C ASP A 50 6.45 -7.52 -9.43
N GLU A 51 7.57 -8.07 -8.96
CA GLU A 51 8.42 -9.05 -9.67
C GLU A 51 7.96 -10.51 -9.50
N LEU A 52 7.01 -10.81 -8.60
CA LEU A 52 6.55 -12.18 -8.37
C LEU A 52 5.40 -12.58 -9.34
N PRO A 53 5.47 -13.75 -9.99
CA PRO A 53 4.45 -14.17 -10.94
C PRO A 53 3.10 -14.35 -10.24
N ARG A 54 2.09 -13.64 -10.77
CA ARG A 54 0.68 -13.69 -10.33
C ARG A 54 0.19 -15.12 -10.18
N ARG A 55 0.25 -15.68 -8.98
CA ARG A 55 -0.49 -16.89 -8.61
C ARG A 55 -1.48 -16.53 -7.50
N ARG A 56 -2.68 -16.09 -7.91
CA ARG A 56 -3.90 -15.88 -7.07
C ARG A 56 -3.83 -14.75 -6.01
N GLU A 57 -3.43 -13.54 -6.39
CA GLU A 57 -3.12 -12.48 -5.41
C GLU A 57 -3.73 -11.09 -5.71
N ASP A 58 -4.67 -11.00 -6.66
CA ASP A 58 -5.53 -9.82 -6.89
C ASP A 58 -6.40 -9.45 -5.67
N TYR A 59 -6.61 -10.42 -4.77
CA TYR A 59 -7.32 -10.23 -3.50
C TYR A 59 -6.48 -9.66 -2.36
N ARG A 60 -5.14 -9.59 -2.42
CA ARG A 60 -4.35 -9.33 -1.20
C ARG A 60 -4.58 -7.95 -0.60
N LEU A 61 -4.51 -6.88 -1.40
CA LEU A 61 -4.81 -5.53 -0.93
C LEU A 61 -6.30 -5.39 -0.58
N VAL A 62 -7.20 -5.95 -1.40
CA VAL A 62 -8.65 -5.96 -1.14
C VAL A 62 -8.96 -6.63 0.20
N TRP A 63 -8.31 -7.76 0.47
CA TRP A 63 -8.42 -8.51 1.72
C TRP A 63 -7.79 -7.75 2.87
N TYR A 64 -6.60 -7.17 2.70
CA TYR A 64 -5.93 -6.35 3.72
C TYR A 64 -6.85 -5.21 4.17
N CYS A 65 -7.41 -4.48 3.22
CA CYS A 65 -8.37 -3.42 3.48
C CYS A 65 -9.66 -3.94 4.12
N SER A 66 -10.14 -5.13 3.72
CA SER A 66 -11.32 -5.77 4.33
C SER A 66 -11.08 -6.20 5.77
N ALA A 67 -9.89 -6.73 6.08
CA ALA A 67 -9.48 -7.09 7.43
C ALA A 67 -9.37 -5.86 8.33
N LEU A 68 -8.82 -4.74 7.82
CA LEU A 68 -8.77 -3.46 8.55
C LEU A 68 -10.18 -2.92 8.85
N LYS A 69 -11.10 -3.00 7.87
CA LYS A 69 -12.50 -2.61 8.07
C LYS A 69 -13.16 -3.44 9.17
N LYS A 70 -13.03 -4.79 9.12
CA LYS A 70 -13.61 -5.69 10.14
C LYS A 70 -13.10 -5.37 11.56
N ASN A 71 -11.79 -5.15 11.71
CA ASN A 71 -11.17 -4.79 12.99
C ASN A 71 -11.61 -3.40 13.49
N SER A 72 -11.94 -2.45 12.61
CA SER A 72 -12.45 -1.13 13.02
C SER A 72 -13.87 -1.22 13.60
N TYR A 73 -14.75 -2.06 13.02
CA TYR A 73 -16.11 -2.25 13.53
C TYR A 73 -16.17 -3.00 14.87
N GLU A 74 -15.33 -4.01 15.07
CA GLU A 74 -15.32 -4.82 16.32
C GLU A 74 -14.74 -4.06 17.53
N ASN A 75 -13.95 -3.00 17.32
CA ASN A 75 -13.38 -2.15 18.38
C ASN A 75 -14.26 -0.93 18.75
N LYS A 76 -15.51 -0.85 18.26
CA LYS A 76 -16.46 0.20 18.69
C LYS A 76 -17.05 -0.20 20.04
N PRO A 77 -16.98 0.63 21.10
CA PRO A 77 -17.50 0.25 22.41
C PRO A 77 -19.02 0.02 22.30
N PRO A 78 -19.54 -1.15 22.75
CA PRO A 78 -20.97 -1.34 22.84
C PRO A 78 -21.53 -0.39 23.90
N HIS A 79 -22.67 0.25 23.59
CA HIS A 79 -23.49 0.86 24.62
C HIS A 79 -23.86 -0.21 25.65
N SER A 80 -23.18 -0.15 26.80
CA SER A 80 -23.55 -0.75 28.10
C SER A 80 -24.12 -2.18 28.07
N GLN A 81 -23.32 -3.19 28.46
CA GLN A 81 -23.63 -4.11 29.57
C GLN A 81 -22.52 -5.18 29.79
N THR A 82 -22.06 -5.23 31.05
CA THR A 82 -21.42 -6.32 31.85
C THR A 82 -20.31 -7.20 31.25
N THR A 83 -19.17 -7.19 31.95
CA THR A 83 -17.92 -7.91 31.70
C THR A 83 -17.99 -9.42 32.00
N PRO A 84 -17.31 -10.26 31.19
CA PRO A 84 -16.65 -11.47 31.65
C PRO A 84 -15.13 -11.26 31.68
N THR A 85 -14.49 -11.69 32.77
CA THR A 85 -13.03 -11.66 32.95
C THR A 85 -12.35 -12.69 32.04
N TYR A 86 -12.13 -12.32 30.79
CA TYR A 86 -11.06 -12.90 29.98
C TYR A 86 -9.74 -12.24 30.38
N HIS A 87 -8.66 -13.01 30.50
CA HIS A 87 -7.32 -12.47 30.50
C HIS A 87 -7.13 -11.67 29.20
N HIS A 88 -7.32 -10.36 29.30
CA HIS A 88 -7.18 -9.43 28.19
C HIS A 88 -5.69 -9.34 27.89
N ASP A 89 -5.25 -10.04 26.86
CA ASP A 89 -3.91 -9.91 26.31
C ASP A 89 -3.84 -8.60 25.52
N PRO A 90 -3.12 -7.56 26.00
CA PRO A 90 -3.04 -6.27 25.33
C PRO A 90 -2.39 -6.36 23.94
N SER A 91 -1.69 -7.46 23.65
CA SER A 91 -1.10 -7.70 22.31
C SER A 91 -2.13 -8.09 21.25
N LYS A 92 -3.36 -8.44 21.66
CA LYS A 92 -4.50 -8.72 20.77
C LYS A 92 -5.40 -7.51 20.55
N GLU A 93 -5.14 -6.38 21.22
CA GLU A 93 -5.77 -5.10 20.92
C GLU A 93 -5.20 -4.58 19.60
N SER A 94 -5.78 -5.08 18.52
CA SER A 94 -5.40 -4.82 17.14
C SER A 94 -5.45 -3.31 16.89
N ARG A 95 -4.26 -2.68 16.78
CA ARG A 95 -4.13 -1.29 16.33
C ARG A 95 -4.84 -1.17 14.98
N SER A 96 -6.02 -0.56 14.98
CA SER A 96 -6.89 -0.37 13.83
C SER A 96 -6.35 0.64 12.79
N GLN A 97 -5.05 0.94 12.84
CA GLN A 97 -4.38 1.91 11.99
C GLN A 97 -3.47 1.17 11.01
N GLY A 98 -4.01 0.84 9.84
CA GLY A 98 -3.21 0.37 8.72
C GLY A 98 -2.40 1.52 8.14
N PHE A 99 -1.08 1.31 8.03
CA PHE A 99 -0.17 2.26 7.39
C PHE A 99 0.13 1.79 5.96
N PHE A 100 -0.04 2.68 4.98
CA PHE A 100 0.34 2.43 3.60
C PHE A 100 1.54 3.27 3.26
N PHE A 101 2.66 2.62 2.93
CA PHE A 101 3.85 3.28 2.42
C PHE A 101 3.89 3.09 0.91
N ILE A 102 3.94 4.19 0.17
CA ILE A 102 3.98 4.17 -1.30
C ILE A 102 5.33 4.71 -1.72
N VAL A 103 6.18 3.87 -2.30
CA VAL A 103 7.51 4.26 -2.76
C VAL A 103 7.45 4.64 -4.23
N PHE A 104 7.16 5.91 -4.51
CA PHE A 104 7.24 6.46 -5.86
C PHE A 104 8.69 6.47 -6.32
N SER A 105 8.93 5.85 -7.47
CA SER A 105 10.23 5.71 -8.12
C SER A 105 10.07 5.93 -9.63
N LYS A 106 11.18 6.02 -10.36
CA LYS A 106 11.22 6.47 -11.76
C LYS A 106 10.23 5.73 -12.66
N ASN A 107 10.12 4.42 -12.55
CA ASN A 107 9.30 3.53 -13.35
C ASN A 107 8.06 3.03 -12.60
N TYR A 108 7.69 3.63 -11.46
CA TYR A 108 6.47 3.24 -10.72
C TYR A 108 5.24 3.27 -11.64
N ALA A 109 5.05 4.35 -12.40
CA ALA A 109 3.91 4.50 -13.31
C ALA A 109 4.00 3.63 -14.57
N SER A 110 5.13 2.98 -14.86
CA SER A 110 5.19 2.02 -15.97
C SER A 110 4.60 0.66 -15.61
N SER A 111 4.25 0.43 -14.34
CA SER A 111 3.58 -0.78 -13.87
C SER A 111 2.09 -0.50 -13.66
N PRO A 112 1.20 -1.02 -14.52
CA PRO A 112 -0.25 -0.98 -14.29
C PRO A 112 -0.65 -1.54 -12.92
N TRP A 113 0.17 -2.44 -12.36
CA TRP A 113 -0.06 -3.01 -11.04
C TRP A 113 0.20 -2.02 -9.92
N CYS A 114 1.34 -1.34 -9.93
CA CYS A 114 1.61 -0.27 -8.96
C CYS A 114 0.54 0.84 -9.02
N LEU A 115 -0.01 1.11 -10.21
CA LEU A 115 -1.09 2.08 -10.41
C LEU A 115 -2.45 1.56 -9.91
N ASP A 116 -2.82 0.30 -10.21
CA ASP A 116 -4.05 -0.32 -9.72
C ASP A 116 -4.03 -0.46 -8.18
N GLU A 117 -2.88 -0.77 -7.59
CA GLU A 117 -2.68 -0.77 -6.12
C GLU A 117 -2.85 0.62 -5.53
N LEU A 118 -2.25 1.63 -6.14
CA LEU A 118 -2.36 3.02 -5.69
C LEU A 118 -3.83 3.46 -5.60
N VAL A 119 -4.63 3.13 -6.62
CA VAL A 119 -6.08 3.40 -6.64
C VAL A 119 -6.76 2.72 -5.45
N LYS A 120 -6.55 1.42 -5.28
CA LYS A 120 -7.15 0.63 -4.19
C LYS A 120 -6.74 1.13 -2.79
N ILE A 121 -5.50 1.58 -2.60
CA ILE A 121 -5.02 2.17 -1.34
C ILE A 121 -5.83 3.45 -1.02
N LEU A 122 -5.97 4.34 -2.00
CA LEU A 122 -6.69 5.59 -1.81
C LEU A 122 -8.20 5.37 -1.60
N GLU A 123 -8.81 4.44 -2.34
CA GLU A 123 -10.21 4.05 -2.15
C GLU A 123 -10.46 3.44 -0.77
N SER A 124 -9.54 2.59 -0.30
CA SER A 124 -9.61 2.03 1.05
C SER A 124 -9.53 3.13 2.11
N ARG A 125 -8.60 4.07 1.95
CA ARG A 125 -8.45 5.20 2.87
C ARG A 125 -9.73 6.03 2.93
N ASP A 126 -10.31 6.35 1.78
CA ASP A 126 -11.56 7.12 1.69
C ASP A 126 -12.72 6.34 2.35
N SER A 127 -12.81 5.04 2.10
CA SER A 127 -13.84 4.15 2.68
C SER A 127 -13.75 4.02 4.20
N MET A 128 -12.58 4.31 4.79
CA MET A 128 -12.32 4.24 6.24
C MET A 128 -12.35 5.64 6.88
N ALA A 129 -13.05 6.60 6.26
CA ALA A 129 -13.13 7.99 6.71
C ALA A 129 -11.75 8.64 6.99
N GLY A 130 -10.71 8.22 6.25
CA GLY A 130 -9.35 8.73 6.41
C GLY A 130 -8.57 8.19 7.62
N GLN A 131 -9.08 7.18 8.34
CA GLN A 131 -8.40 6.60 9.51
C GLN A 131 -7.08 5.89 9.15
N GLN A 132 -6.98 5.38 7.92
CA GLN A 132 -5.76 4.81 7.38
C GLN A 132 -4.76 5.90 7.00
N ILE A 133 -3.50 5.74 7.43
CA ILE A 133 -2.44 6.69 7.09
C ILE A 133 -1.76 6.23 5.81
N VAL A 134 -1.73 7.12 4.81
CA VAL A 134 -1.00 6.90 3.55
C VAL A 134 0.19 7.84 3.52
N MET A 135 1.38 7.27 3.37
CA MET A 135 2.67 7.97 3.40
C MET A 135 3.42 7.76 2.08
N PRO A 136 3.46 8.77 1.19
CA PRO A 136 4.29 8.71 0.01
C PRO A 136 5.77 8.94 0.35
N ILE A 137 6.63 8.11 -0.20
CA ILE A 137 8.09 8.25 -0.24
C ILE A 137 8.47 8.51 -1.69
N PHE A 138 9.13 9.63 -1.97
CA PHE A 138 9.55 10.00 -3.32
C PHE A 138 11.03 9.62 -3.49
N TYR A 139 11.28 8.38 -3.90
CA TYR A 139 12.61 7.81 -4.05
C TYR A 139 13.22 8.18 -5.41
N LYS A 140 14.20 9.10 -5.39
CA LYS A 140 14.89 9.61 -6.58
C LYS A 140 13.95 10.16 -7.66
N VAL A 141 12.82 10.71 -7.24
CA VAL A 141 11.83 11.37 -8.10
C VAL A 141 11.32 12.62 -7.40
N GLN A 142 11.03 13.67 -8.17
CA GLN A 142 10.46 14.88 -7.60
C GLN A 142 8.96 14.69 -7.33
N PRO A 143 8.44 15.12 -6.16
CA PRO A 143 7.01 15.07 -5.87
C PRO A 143 6.16 15.80 -6.92
N SER A 144 6.68 16.88 -7.53
CA SER A 144 6.02 17.60 -8.61
C SER A 144 5.85 16.78 -9.88
N ASP A 145 6.80 15.88 -10.17
CA ASP A 145 6.76 15.03 -11.36
C ASP A 145 5.72 13.92 -11.17
N VAL A 146 5.61 13.36 -9.96
CA VAL A 146 4.51 12.44 -9.61
C VAL A 146 3.16 13.17 -9.68
N ARG A 147 3.05 14.35 -9.07
CA ARG A 147 1.80 15.12 -8.96
C ARG A 147 1.26 15.59 -10.31
N ASN A 148 2.15 16.00 -11.20
CA ASN A 148 1.80 16.55 -12.51
C ASN A 148 2.07 15.58 -13.66
N GLN A 149 2.45 14.34 -13.35
CA GLN A 149 2.79 13.28 -14.30
C GLN A 149 3.79 13.75 -15.38
N ARG A 150 4.93 14.30 -14.93
CA ARG A 150 6.03 14.79 -15.79
C ARG A 150 7.21 13.80 -15.81
N GLY A 151 8.13 13.98 -16.76
CA GLY A 151 9.35 13.19 -16.84
C GLY A 151 9.03 11.71 -17.08
N SER A 152 9.59 10.82 -16.27
CA SER A 152 9.37 9.37 -16.45
C SER A 152 7.91 8.93 -16.27
N PHE A 153 7.10 9.72 -15.55
CA PHE A 153 5.66 9.46 -15.43
C PHE A 153 4.93 9.78 -16.74
N GLU A 154 5.30 10.87 -17.41
CA GLU A 154 4.78 11.23 -18.74
C GLU A 154 5.12 10.14 -19.77
N GLU A 155 6.39 9.72 -19.81
CA GLU A 155 6.87 8.63 -20.66
C GLU A 155 6.15 7.29 -20.41
N ALA A 156 5.70 7.04 -19.19
CA ALA A 156 4.93 5.84 -18.87
C ALA A 156 3.51 5.91 -19.45
N PHE A 157 2.85 7.07 -19.35
CA PHE A 157 1.49 7.23 -19.85
C PHE A 157 1.40 7.35 -21.38
N SER A 158 2.42 7.89 -22.05
CA SER A 158 2.43 8.01 -23.52
C SER A 158 2.35 6.66 -24.25
N ARG A 159 2.71 5.56 -23.57
CA ARG A 159 2.56 4.19 -24.11
C ARG A 159 1.11 3.75 -24.31
N TYR A 160 0.17 4.45 -23.67
CA TYR A 160 -1.27 4.17 -23.76
C TYR A 160 -1.99 5.22 -24.63
N GLU A 161 -1.29 6.27 -25.08
CA GLU A 161 -1.83 7.30 -25.94
C GLU A 161 -1.97 6.75 -27.38
N GLY A 162 -3.17 6.86 -27.96
CA GLY A 162 -3.50 6.32 -29.29
C GLY A 162 -4.39 5.07 -29.28
N VAL A 163 -4.66 4.49 -28.12
CA VAL A 163 -5.65 3.40 -27.98
C VAL A 163 -7.03 4.02 -27.68
N SER A 164 -7.94 3.89 -28.64
CA SER A 164 -9.29 4.48 -28.62
C SER A 164 -10.31 3.55 -27.93
N GLU A 165 -10.00 3.11 -26.71
CA GLU A 165 -10.90 2.31 -25.89
C GLU A 165 -11.36 3.15 -24.70
N ASP A 166 -12.68 3.34 -24.55
CA ASP A 166 -13.28 4.16 -23.49
C ASP A 166 -12.87 3.69 -22.08
N ASP A 167 -12.85 2.36 -21.87
CA ASP A 167 -12.42 1.74 -20.61
C ASP A 167 -10.96 2.08 -20.27
N LEU A 168 -10.09 2.13 -21.29
CA LEU A 168 -8.69 2.51 -21.08
C LEU A 168 -8.56 3.99 -20.75
N GLN A 169 -9.31 4.87 -21.41
CA GLN A 169 -9.30 6.30 -21.09
C GLN A 169 -9.78 6.56 -19.65
N MET A 170 -10.84 5.88 -19.23
CA MET A 170 -11.32 5.91 -17.85
C MET A 170 -10.26 5.41 -16.86
N LYS A 171 -9.54 4.35 -17.22
CA LYS A 171 -8.45 3.82 -16.39
C LYS A 171 -7.27 4.79 -16.27
N LEU A 172 -6.84 5.40 -17.38
CA LEU A 172 -5.77 6.40 -17.40
C LEU A 172 -6.13 7.62 -16.56
N LEU A 173 -7.36 8.12 -16.67
CA LEU A 173 -7.85 9.23 -15.84
C LEU A 173 -7.83 8.87 -14.35
N THR A 174 -8.27 7.66 -14.02
CA THR A 174 -8.27 7.13 -12.65
C THR A 174 -6.85 7.06 -12.08
N TRP A 175 -5.90 6.52 -12.84
CA TRP A 175 -4.49 6.45 -12.44
C TRP A 175 -3.84 7.83 -12.28
N ARG A 176 -4.08 8.76 -13.22
CA ARG A 176 -3.56 10.14 -13.12
C ARG A 176 -4.09 10.85 -11.88
N ASN A 177 -5.38 10.72 -11.59
CA ASN A 177 -5.98 11.28 -10.38
C ASN A 177 -5.40 10.66 -9.10
N ALA A 178 -5.18 9.35 -9.09
CA ALA A 178 -4.59 8.66 -7.95
C ALA A 178 -3.15 9.14 -7.65
N LEU A 179 -2.31 9.29 -8.69
CA LEU A 179 -0.96 9.84 -8.57
C LEU A 179 -0.97 11.28 -8.04
N ARG A 180 -1.82 12.14 -8.59
CA ARG A 180 -1.99 13.52 -8.11
C ARG A 180 -2.35 13.54 -6.62
N ARG A 181 -3.43 12.82 -6.24
CA ARG A 181 -3.94 12.78 -4.87
C ARG A 181 -2.90 12.28 -3.87
N ALA A 182 -2.19 11.20 -4.21
CA ALA A 182 -1.16 10.67 -3.32
C ALA A 182 0.04 11.63 -3.20
N ALA A 183 0.44 12.29 -4.29
CA ALA A 183 1.53 13.29 -4.27
C ALA A 183 1.16 14.62 -3.59
N GLU A 184 -0.11 14.84 -3.25
CA GLU A 184 -0.58 15.95 -2.41
C GLU A 184 -0.51 15.65 -0.90
N LEU A 185 -0.34 14.38 -0.53
CA LEU A 185 -0.16 13.98 0.86
C LEU A 185 1.24 14.37 1.37
N THR A 186 1.35 14.55 2.68
CA THR A 186 2.65 14.76 3.34
C THR A 186 3.50 13.51 3.18
N GLY A 187 4.71 13.67 2.64
CA GLY A 187 5.63 12.57 2.37
C GLY A 187 7.09 12.99 2.40
N TRP A 188 7.98 12.04 2.11
CA TRP A 188 9.42 12.22 2.24
C TRP A 188 10.13 12.15 0.89
N PRO A 189 10.70 13.26 0.39
CA PRO A 189 11.59 13.23 -0.76
C PRO A 189 12.95 12.64 -0.38
N LEU A 190 13.44 11.68 -1.17
CA LEU A 190 14.70 10.97 -0.97
C LEU A 190 15.53 11.04 -2.25
N ASP A 191 16.27 12.14 -2.42
CA ASP A 191 17.03 12.36 -3.66
C ASP A 191 18.41 11.66 -3.69
N ASN A 192 19.02 11.33 -2.53
CA ASN A 192 20.43 10.88 -2.48
C ASN A 192 20.74 9.66 -1.59
N GLY A 193 19.78 8.76 -1.34
CA GLY A 193 20.04 7.48 -0.67
C GLY A 193 20.32 7.55 0.84
N TYR A 194 20.32 8.73 1.45
CA TYR A 194 20.29 8.91 2.89
C TYR A 194 18.98 9.57 3.29
N ALA A 195 18.08 8.77 3.84
CA ALA A 195 17.08 9.30 4.74
C ALA A 195 17.75 9.42 6.11
N TYR A 196 17.78 10.62 6.70
CA TYR A 196 18.15 10.76 8.11
C TYR A 196 17.00 10.19 8.95
N PHE A 197 17.14 8.93 9.38
CA PHE A 197 16.29 8.27 10.38
C PHE A 197 17.15 7.56 11.41
#